data_AF-T0WMF6-F1
#
_entry.id   AF-T0WMF6-F1
#
_cell.length_a   1.000
_cell.length_b   1.000
_cell.length_c   1.000
_cell.angle_alpha   90.00
_cell.angle_beta   90.00
_cell.angle_gamma   90.00
#
_symmetry.space_group_name_H-M   'P 1'
#
loop_
_entity.id
_entity.type
_entity.pdbx_description
1 polymer ?
#
loop_
_entity_poly.entity_id
_entity_poly.type
_entity_poly.pdbx_seq_one_letter_code
_entity_poly.pdbx_strand_id
1 'polypeptide(L)'
;MGEFSDVRDGTHASPKYVSQGHPMVTSKNLTHSGLDMTDVSFLTDEDFNEINKRSKVSIGDILFGMIGTIGNPVIVDRDDFAIKNVALIKEKTSNPITNKWLLQYLKSPSFNRFIQKENAGGTQKFIALGLIRDMKLRVPEFDEQQKIGAFFKKIDDTIALHQRKLDLLKEQKKGFLQKMFV
;
A
#
# COMPACT_ATOMS: atom_id res chain seq x y z
N MET A 1 5.03 17.17 3.22
CA MET A 1 4.99 16.11 2.17
C MET A 1 4.27 16.57 0.92
N GLY A 2 3.17 17.32 1.02
CA GLY A 2 2.36 17.79 -0.13
C GLY A 2 3.12 18.71 -1.09
N GLU A 3 4.17 19.40 -0.63
CA GLU A 3 5.11 20.11 -1.51
C GLU A 3 5.84 19.12 -2.44
N PHE A 4 6.25 17.98 -1.91
CA PHE A 4 7.14 17.01 -2.55
C PHE A 4 6.42 15.90 -3.33
N SER A 5 5.29 15.40 -2.82
CA SER A 5 4.53 14.30 -3.44
C SER A 5 3.08 14.70 -3.73
N ASP A 6 2.50 14.10 -4.76
CA ASP A 6 1.07 14.24 -5.05
C ASP A 6 0.30 13.17 -4.25
N VAL A 7 -0.54 13.61 -3.32
CA VAL A 7 -1.27 12.73 -2.40
C VAL A 7 -2.76 12.84 -2.72
N ARG A 8 -3.35 11.74 -3.19
CA ARG A 8 -4.77 11.62 -3.55
C ARG A 8 -5.42 10.47 -2.77
N ASP A 9 -6.72 10.32 -2.90
CA ASP A 9 -7.51 9.20 -2.40
C ASP A 9 -8.26 8.52 -3.53
N GLY A 10 -8.45 7.21 -3.36
CA GLY A 10 -9.34 6.43 -4.21
C GLY A 10 -10.80 6.85 -4.06
N THR A 11 -11.67 6.30 -4.90
CA THR A 11 -13.11 6.63 -4.85
C THR A 11 -13.72 6.29 -3.49
N HIS A 12 -14.77 7.01 -3.10
CA HIS A 12 -15.65 6.66 -1.98
C HIS A 12 -16.96 6.02 -2.45
N ALA A 13 -17.26 6.12 -3.75
CA ALA A 13 -18.45 5.53 -4.33
C ALA A 13 -18.36 4.00 -4.29
N SER A 14 -19.51 3.34 -4.20
CA SER A 14 -19.63 1.90 -4.36
C SER A 14 -20.12 1.62 -5.78
N PRO A 15 -19.21 1.29 -6.73
CA PRO A 15 -19.60 0.91 -8.08
C PRO A 15 -20.37 -0.42 -8.08
N LYS A 16 -20.98 -0.75 -9.22
CA LYS A 16 -21.62 -2.06 -9.37
C LYS A 16 -20.55 -3.10 -9.63
N TYR A 17 -20.45 -4.08 -8.74
CA TYR A 17 -19.50 -5.16 -8.90
C TYR A 17 -19.99 -6.20 -9.91
N VAL A 18 -19.07 -6.69 -10.72
CA VAL A 18 -19.28 -7.73 -11.72
C VAL A 18 -18.44 -8.97 -11.40
N SER A 19 -18.73 -10.09 -12.07
CA SER A 19 -18.01 -11.36 -11.85
C SER A 19 -16.62 -11.40 -12.50
N GLN A 20 -16.41 -10.61 -13.56
CA GLN A 20 -15.15 -10.46 -14.28
C GLN A 20 -15.00 -9.02 -14.78
N GLY A 21 -13.77 -8.51 -14.83
CA GLY A 21 -13.47 -7.15 -15.27
C GLY A 21 -12.20 -6.63 -14.62
N HIS A 22 -12.15 -5.33 -14.34
CA HIS A 22 -10.98 -4.70 -13.73
C HIS A 22 -11.00 -4.83 -12.19
N PRO A 23 -9.88 -5.20 -11.54
CA PRO A 23 -9.84 -5.31 -10.08
C PRO A 23 -10.08 -3.97 -9.37
N MET A 24 -10.75 -4.02 -8.22
CA MET A 24 -10.84 -2.93 -7.26
C MET A 24 -10.01 -3.27 -6.03
N VAL A 25 -8.97 -2.47 -5.79
CA VAL A 25 -8.08 -2.58 -4.63
C VAL A 25 -8.59 -1.70 -3.49
N THR A 26 -8.60 -2.28 -2.29
CA THR A 26 -8.97 -1.60 -1.04
C THR A 26 -7.91 -1.83 0.03
N SER A 27 -8.08 -1.26 1.23
CA SER A 27 -7.14 -1.45 2.34
C SER A 27 -6.93 -2.91 2.74
N LYS A 28 -7.91 -3.81 2.49
CA LYS A 28 -7.77 -5.25 2.76
C LYS A 28 -6.70 -5.92 1.89
N ASN A 29 -6.44 -5.36 0.71
CA ASN A 29 -5.49 -5.87 -0.26
C ASN A 29 -4.06 -5.36 -0.01
N LEU A 30 -3.87 -4.45 0.94
CA LEU A 30 -2.56 -3.90 1.30
C LEU A 30 -1.92 -4.73 2.41
N THR A 31 -0.97 -5.57 2.04
CA THR A 31 -0.27 -6.47 2.97
C THR A 31 1.18 -6.05 3.18
N HIS A 32 1.83 -6.61 4.21
CA HIS A 32 3.27 -6.42 4.43
C HIS A 32 4.13 -6.94 3.28
N SER A 33 3.61 -7.91 2.51
CA SER A 33 4.27 -8.55 1.37
C SER A 33 3.94 -7.88 0.03
N GLY A 34 3.14 -6.81 0.03
CA GLY A 34 2.70 -6.11 -1.17
C GLY A 34 1.18 -6.21 -1.39
N LEU A 35 0.76 -6.09 -2.65
CA LEU A 35 -0.64 -6.18 -3.06
C LEU A 35 -1.11 -7.63 -3.10
N ASP A 36 -2.15 -7.94 -2.33
CA ASP A 36 -2.85 -9.21 -2.39
C ASP A 36 -4.09 -9.10 -3.28
N MET A 37 -4.05 -9.80 -4.41
CA MET A 37 -5.08 -9.79 -5.44
C MET A 37 -5.96 -11.06 -5.40
N THR A 38 -5.83 -11.90 -4.37
CA THR A 38 -6.57 -13.17 -4.28
C THR A 38 -8.06 -12.99 -4.03
N ASP A 39 -8.43 -11.96 -3.25
CA ASP A 39 -9.81 -11.58 -2.95
C ASP A 39 -10.04 -10.10 -3.32
N VAL A 40 -10.50 -9.88 -4.55
CA VAL A 40 -10.83 -8.58 -5.12
C VAL A 40 -12.22 -8.58 -5.73
N SER A 41 -12.87 -7.43 -5.70
CA SER A 41 -14.11 -7.20 -6.45
C SER A 41 -13.76 -6.67 -7.84
N PHE A 42 -14.56 -6.97 -8.86
CA PHE A 42 -14.34 -6.53 -10.23
C PHE A 42 -15.31 -5.43 -10.65
N LEU A 43 -14.84 -4.56 -11.54
CA LEU A 43 -15.52 -3.40 -12.09
C LEU A 43 -15.75 -3.57 -13.59
N THR A 44 -16.77 -2.90 -14.12
CA THR A 44 -16.89 -2.72 -15.57
C THR A 44 -15.82 -1.76 -16.09
N ASP A 45 -15.64 -1.74 -17.41
CA ASP A 45 -14.73 -0.82 -18.08
C ASP A 45 -15.13 0.65 -17.83
N GLU A 46 -16.43 0.95 -17.81
CA GLU A 46 -16.94 2.30 -17.53
C GLU A 46 -16.56 2.77 -16.12
N ASP A 47 -16.86 1.95 -15.09
CA ASP A 47 -16.56 2.29 -13.70
C ASP A 47 -15.04 2.40 -13.47
N PHE A 48 -14.26 1.49 -14.06
CA PHE A 48 -12.79 1.53 -13.99
C PHE A 48 -12.23 2.83 -14.59
N ASN A 49 -12.67 3.19 -15.79
CA ASN A 49 -12.21 4.40 -16.47
C ASN A 49 -12.63 5.66 -15.72
N GLU A 50 -13.87 5.72 -15.20
CA GLU A 50 -14.38 6.86 -14.46
C GLU A 50 -13.59 7.10 -13.16
N ILE A 51 -13.35 6.05 -12.37
CA ILE A 51 -12.58 6.14 -11.13
C ILE A 51 -11.15 6.60 -11.41
N ASN A 52 -10.53 6.07 -12.47
CA ASN A 52 -9.16 6.40 -12.81
C ASN A 52 -8.95 7.82 -13.33
N LYS A 53 -10.00 8.56 -13.73
CA LYS A 53 -9.86 10.00 -14.07
C LYS A 53 -9.23 10.81 -12.94
N ARG A 54 -9.53 10.49 -11.68
CA ARG A 54 -8.98 11.17 -10.49
C ARG A 54 -7.80 10.46 -9.85
N SER A 55 -7.82 9.12 -9.85
CA SER A 55 -6.96 8.31 -8.99
C SER A 55 -6.22 7.20 -9.75
N LYS A 56 -5.86 7.42 -11.01
CA LYS A 56 -5.07 6.48 -11.80
C LYS A 56 -3.75 6.16 -11.10
N VAL A 57 -3.60 4.89 -10.76
CA VAL A 57 -2.37 4.32 -10.20
C VAL A 57 -1.37 4.10 -11.32
N SER A 58 -0.08 4.23 -11.00
CA SER A 58 1.03 3.97 -11.89
C SER A 58 2.08 3.15 -11.15
N ILE A 59 2.78 2.27 -11.86
CA ILE A 59 3.87 1.47 -11.28
C ILE A 59 4.87 2.39 -10.55
N GLY A 60 5.20 2.05 -9.30
CA GLY A 60 6.08 2.83 -8.44
C GLY A 60 5.36 3.78 -7.46
N ASP A 61 4.05 4.01 -7.63
CA ASP A 61 3.25 4.74 -6.65
C ASP A 61 3.14 3.99 -5.32
N ILE A 62 2.85 4.72 -4.23
CA ILE A 62 2.56 4.11 -2.92
C ILE A 62 1.05 4.14 -2.66
N LEU A 63 0.50 2.99 -2.27
CA LEU A 63 -0.82 2.88 -1.66
C LEU A 63 -0.68 2.76 -0.15
N PHE A 64 -1.59 3.39 0.58
CA PHE A 64 -1.55 3.42 2.03
C PHE A 64 -2.95 3.39 2.65
N GLY A 65 -3.16 2.51 3.64
CA GLY A 65 -4.43 2.35 4.33
C GLY A 65 -4.73 3.52 5.26
N MET A 66 -5.82 4.27 4.99
CA MET A 66 -6.22 5.44 5.78
C MET A 66 -7.19 5.14 6.92
N ILE A 67 -7.99 4.06 6.79
CA ILE A 67 -9.13 3.74 7.66
C ILE A 67 -9.09 2.26 8.07
N GLY A 68 -9.30 1.96 9.35
CA GLY A 68 -9.35 0.58 9.86
C GLY A 68 -7.96 0.06 10.24
N THR A 69 -7.44 -0.92 9.51
CA THR A 69 -6.03 -1.35 9.61
C THR A 69 -5.13 -0.24 9.08
N ILE A 70 -4.92 0.79 9.89
CA ILE A 70 -3.99 1.87 9.58
C ILE A 70 -2.60 1.29 9.44
N GLY A 71 -1.95 1.58 8.32
CA GLY A 71 -0.61 1.11 8.02
C GLY A 71 -0.55 0.29 6.73
N ASN A 72 0.54 -0.44 6.57
CA ASN A 72 0.92 -1.19 5.38
C ASN A 72 1.02 -0.34 4.11
N PRO A 73 1.96 0.62 4.06
CA PRO A 73 2.29 1.25 2.79
C PRO A 73 2.85 0.18 1.83
N VAL A 74 2.40 0.22 0.57
CA VAL A 74 2.81 -0.71 -0.48
C VAL A 74 3.22 0.08 -1.71
N ILE A 75 4.41 -0.18 -2.25
CA ILE A 75 4.76 0.27 -3.60
C ILE A 75 4.10 -0.68 -4.60
N VAL A 76 3.38 -0.11 -5.56
CA VAL A 76 2.66 -0.87 -6.58
C VAL A 76 3.57 -1.30 -7.72
N ASP A 77 3.41 -2.53 -8.17
CA ASP A 77 4.15 -3.18 -9.26
C ASP A 77 3.27 -3.46 -10.49
N ARG A 78 2.00 -3.06 -10.44
CA ARG A 78 1.00 -3.17 -11.50
C ARG A 78 0.02 -1.99 -11.42
N ASP A 79 -0.72 -1.72 -12.49
CA ASP A 79 -1.60 -0.55 -12.64
C ASP A 79 -2.94 -0.84 -13.35
N ASP A 80 -3.31 -2.11 -13.49
CA ASP A 80 -4.52 -2.58 -14.14
C ASP A 80 -5.77 -2.58 -13.24
N PHE A 81 -5.71 -1.88 -12.10
CA PHE A 81 -6.75 -1.85 -11.07
C PHE A 81 -7.16 -0.42 -10.69
N ALA A 82 -8.37 -0.28 -10.15
CA ALA A 82 -8.83 0.97 -9.53
C ALA A 82 -8.74 0.87 -8.00
N ILE A 83 -8.74 2.01 -7.32
CA ILE A 83 -8.59 2.08 -5.86
C ILE A 83 -9.80 2.70 -5.16
N LYS A 84 -10.13 2.17 -3.99
CA LYS A 84 -11.20 2.67 -3.11
C LYS A 84 -10.70 2.80 -1.67
N ASN A 85 -11.00 3.94 -1.04
CA ASN A 85 -10.70 4.21 0.38
C ASN A 85 -9.24 3.98 0.82
N VAL A 86 -8.28 4.12 -0.10
CA VAL A 86 -6.84 4.10 0.18
C VAL A 86 -6.21 5.41 -0.30
N ALA A 87 -5.16 5.85 0.38
CA ALA A 87 -4.34 6.95 -0.07
C ALA A 87 -3.46 6.48 -1.23
N LEU A 88 -3.31 7.34 -2.23
CA LEU A 88 -2.40 7.22 -3.35
C LEU A 88 -1.34 8.32 -3.24
N ILE A 89 -0.08 7.93 -3.20
CA ILE A 89 1.05 8.87 -3.17
C ILE A 89 1.89 8.65 -4.43
N LYS A 90 1.94 9.67 -5.26
CA LYS A 90 2.71 9.69 -6.51
C LYS A 90 3.98 10.52 -6.34
N GLU A 91 5.06 10.08 -6.96
CA GLU A 91 6.26 10.92 -7.11
C GLU A 91 5.94 12.10 -8.05
N LYS A 92 6.44 13.30 -7.73
CA LYS A 92 6.45 14.43 -8.68
C LYS A 92 7.78 14.42 -9.46
N THR A 93 7.77 14.92 -10.70
CA THR A 93 8.96 14.92 -11.58
C THR A 93 10.14 15.73 -11.03
N SER A 94 9.88 16.74 -10.20
CA SER A 94 10.89 17.57 -9.52
C SER A 94 11.09 17.19 -8.05
N ASN A 95 10.66 15.99 -7.65
CA ASN A 95 10.61 15.60 -6.25
C ASN A 95 12.01 15.24 -5.72
N PRO A 96 12.49 15.87 -4.63
CA PRO A 96 13.69 15.41 -3.95
C PRO A 96 13.49 14.05 -3.27
N ILE A 97 12.26 13.57 -3.10
CA ILE A 97 11.92 12.34 -2.37
C ILE A 97 11.60 11.19 -3.33
N THR A 98 12.28 10.06 -3.15
CA THR A 98 11.91 8.82 -3.84
C THR A 98 10.88 8.02 -3.04
N ASN A 99 9.91 7.42 -3.71
CA ASN A 99 8.91 6.54 -3.12
C ASN A 99 9.57 5.32 -2.44
N LYS A 100 10.69 4.83 -2.99
CA LYS A 100 11.45 3.74 -2.35
C LYS A 100 11.93 4.11 -0.96
N TRP A 101 12.45 5.33 -0.75
CA TRP A 101 12.84 5.80 0.58
C TRP A 101 11.61 6.14 1.43
N LEU A 102 10.63 6.83 0.84
CA LEU A 102 9.42 7.26 1.54
C LEU A 102 8.64 6.06 2.10
N LEU A 103 8.58 4.96 1.36
CA LEU A 103 8.01 3.69 1.82
C LEU A 103 8.64 3.27 3.15
N GLN A 104 9.97 3.31 3.25
CA GLN A 104 10.69 2.92 4.46
C GLN A 104 10.46 3.90 5.61
N TYR A 105 10.35 5.19 5.30
CA TYR A 105 9.96 6.18 6.29
C TYR A 105 8.55 5.90 6.85
N LEU A 106 7.58 5.63 5.98
CA LEU A 106 6.19 5.32 6.36
C LEU A 106 6.08 4.00 7.15
N LYS A 107 7.01 3.05 6.95
CA LYS A 107 7.12 1.83 7.77
C LYS A 107 7.84 2.05 9.11
N SER A 108 8.49 3.21 9.30
CA SER A 108 9.40 3.42 10.44
C SER A 108 8.68 3.63 11.78
N PRO A 109 9.31 3.31 12.91
CA PRO A 109 8.79 3.65 14.24
C PRO A 109 8.55 5.15 14.43
N SER A 110 9.31 6.00 13.74
CA SER A 110 9.15 7.46 13.80
C SER A 110 7.80 7.90 13.23
N PHE A 111 7.41 7.36 12.07
CA PHE A 111 6.10 7.63 11.50
C PHE A 111 4.98 7.05 12.37
N ASN A 112 5.14 5.83 12.89
CA ASN A 112 4.17 5.25 13.80
C ASN A 112 3.93 6.09 15.06
N ARG A 113 4.99 6.66 15.66
CA ARG A 113 4.86 7.58 16.79
C ARG A 113 4.17 8.89 16.41
N PHE A 114 4.48 9.43 15.23
CA PHE A 114 3.80 10.62 14.71
C PHE A 114 2.29 10.38 14.59
N ILE A 115 1.88 9.31 13.91
CA ILE A 115 0.46 8.96 13.77
C ILE A 115 -0.22 8.73 15.13
N GLN A 116 0.44 8.04 16.07
CA GLN A 116 -0.11 7.81 17.41
C GLN A 116 -0.35 9.10 18.18
N LYS A 117 0.56 10.07 18.07
CA LYS A 117 0.41 11.38 18.70
C LYS A 117 -0.75 12.17 18.09
N GLU A 118 -0.87 12.18 16.77
CA GLU A 118 -1.91 12.93 16.06
C GLU A 118 -3.30 12.28 16.18
N ASN A 119 -3.36 10.96 16.42
CA ASN A 119 -4.61 10.23 16.68
C ASN A 119 -4.92 10.05 18.18
N ALA A 120 -4.23 10.75 19.07
CA ALA A 120 -4.49 10.66 20.51
C ALA A 120 -5.88 11.21 20.85
N GLY A 121 -6.85 10.31 21.09
CA GLY A 121 -8.19 10.66 21.59
C GLY A 121 -9.39 10.14 20.78
N GLY A 122 -9.19 9.52 19.61
CA GLY A 122 -10.29 8.98 18.79
C GLY A 122 -10.52 7.47 18.96
N THR A 123 -11.78 7.05 19.12
CA THR A 123 -12.18 5.62 19.16
C THR A 123 -11.89 4.90 17.83
N GLN A 124 -11.95 5.63 16.72
CA GLN A 124 -11.57 5.14 15.39
C GLN A 124 -10.30 5.85 14.95
N LYS A 125 -9.21 5.10 14.83
CA LYS A 125 -7.96 5.65 14.30
C LYS A 125 -8.20 5.96 12.80
N PHE A 126 -7.86 7.17 12.37
CA PHE A 126 -7.97 7.61 10.97
C PHE A 126 -6.78 8.51 10.60
N ILE A 127 -6.20 8.35 9.41
CA ILE A 127 -5.18 9.29 8.91
C ILE A 127 -5.81 10.18 7.85
N ALA A 128 -6.04 11.44 8.21
CA ALA A 128 -6.46 12.45 7.25
C ALA A 128 -5.37 12.70 6.20
N LEU A 129 -5.77 12.79 4.93
CA LEU A 129 -4.84 13.12 3.83
C LEU A 129 -4.11 14.45 4.07
N GLY A 130 -4.78 15.44 4.67
CA GLY A 130 -4.18 16.71 5.06
C GLY A 130 -3.00 16.52 6.00
N LEU A 131 -3.12 15.63 6.99
CA LEU A 131 -2.02 15.32 7.92
C LEU A 131 -0.81 14.73 7.19
N ILE A 132 -1.04 13.82 6.23
CA ILE A 132 0.04 13.28 5.39
C ILE A 132 0.69 14.41 4.60
N ARG A 133 -0.10 15.28 3.97
CA ARG A 133 0.40 16.42 3.17
C ARG A 133 1.21 17.40 4.02
N ASP A 134 0.77 17.73 5.23
CA ASP A 134 1.39 18.75 6.08
C ASP A 134 2.60 18.24 6.86
N MET A 135 2.86 16.93 6.82
CA MET A 135 3.99 16.31 7.51
C MET A 135 5.33 16.91 7.05
N LYS A 136 6.11 17.41 8.01
CA LYS A 136 7.47 17.92 7.80
C LYS A 136 8.46 16.75 7.83
N LEU A 137 9.10 16.50 6.69
CA LEU A 137 10.06 15.42 6.51
C LEU A 137 11.48 15.99 6.49
N ARG A 138 12.40 15.34 7.23
CA ARG A 138 13.85 15.51 6.99
C ARG A 138 14.24 14.51 5.93
N VAL A 139 14.52 15.03 4.74
CA VAL A 139 14.83 14.24 3.55
C VAL A 139 16.35 14.16 3.42
N PRO A 140 16.95 12.96 3.34
CA PRO A 140 18.38 12.83 3.09
C PRO A 140 18.69 13.10 1.61
N GLU A 141 19.98 13.22 1.29
CA GLU A 141 20.43 13.43 -0.09
C GLU A 141 19.98 12.28 -1.01
N PHE A 142 19.83 12.56 -2.30
CA PHE A 142 19.27 11.61 -3.26
C PHE A 142 20.02 10.25 -3.29
N ASP A 143 21.35 10.28 -3.25
CA ASP A 143 22.17 9.07 -3.25
C ASP A 143 21.96 8.22 -1.99
N GLU A 144 21.76 8.87 -0.84
CA GLU A 144 21.47 8.18 0.41
C GLU A 144 20.08 7.55 0.37
N GLN A 145 19.09 8.24 -0.20
CA GLN A 145 17.76 7.68 -0.42
C GLN A 145 17.79 6.40 -1.29
N GLN A 146 18.58 6.41 -2.37
CA GLN A 146 18.74 5.22 -3.22
C GLN A 146 19.34 4.06 -2.43
N LYS A 147 20.40 4.32 -1.64
CA LYS A 147 21.05 3.29 -0.82
C LYS A 147 20.11 2.71 0.25
N ILE A 148 19.41 3.58 0.99
CA ILE A 148 18.43 3.18 2.01
C ILE A 148 17.30 2.37 1.36
N GLY A 149 16.69 2.90 0.30
CA GLY A 149 15.59 2.26 -0.40
C GLY A 149 15.97 0.87 -0.94
N ALA A 150 17.13 0.75 -1.59
CA ALA A 150 17.61 -0.53 -2.11
C ALA A 150 17.93 -1.54 -1.00
N PHE A 151 18.56 -1.09 0.09
CA PHE A 151 18.91 -1.94 1.23
C PHE A 151 17.66 -2.54 1.88
N PHE A 152 16.68 -1.72 2.22
CA PHE A 152 15.44 -2.22 2.85
C PHE A 152 14.58 -3.02 1.88
N LYS A 153 14.56 -2.68 0.59
CA LYS A 153 13.89 -3.51 -0.42
C LYS A 153 14.45 -4.94 -0.42
N LYS A 154 15.77 -5.10 -0.35
CA LYS A 154 16.39 -6.44 -0.26
C LYS A 154 15.92 -7.21 0.98
N ILE A 155 15.77 -6.53 2.10
CA ILE A 155 15.26 -7.14 3.35
C ILE A 155 13.79 -7.54 3.18
N ASP A 156 12.95 -6.63 2.69
CA ASP A 156 11.52 -6.87 2.43
C ASP A 156 11.33 -8.07 1.48
N ASP A 157 12.08 -8.11 0.37
CA ASP A 157 12.06 -9.21 -0.61
C ASP A 157 12.48 -10.54 0.03
N THR A 158 13.48 -10.51 0.92
CA THR A 158 13.95 -11.71 1.66
C THR A 158 12.91 -12.21 2.64
N ILE A 159 12.23 -11.31 3.37
CA ILE A 159 11.15 -11.66 4.30
C ILE A 159 9.99 -12.29 3.52
N ALA A 160 9.57 -11.67 2.42
CA ALA A 160 8.48 -12.17 1.59
C ALA A 160 8.79 -13.57 1.04
N LEU A 161 10.03 -13.82 0.60
CA LEU A 161 10.47 -15.15 0.14
C LEU A 161 10.33 -16.21 1.24
N HIS A 162 10.78 -15.90 2.47
CA HIS A 162 10.70 -16.85 3.58
C HIS A 162 9.26 -17.07 4.06
N GLN A 163 8.42 -16.04 4.01
CA GLN A 163 7.01 -16.15 4.35
C GLN A 163 6.28 -17.09 3.39
N ARG A 164 6.49 -16.95 2.07
CA ARG A 164 5.94 -17.89 1.07
C ARG A 164 6.38 -19.33 1.31
N LYS A 165 7.66 -19.54 1.64
CA LYS A 165 8.19 -20.86 1.97
C LYS A 165 7.52 -21.45 3.21
N LEU A 166 7.33 -20.63 4.25
CA LEU A 166 6.65 -21.06 5.48
C LEU A 166 5.21 -21.48 5.21
N ASP A 167 4.47 -20.72 4.42
CA ASP A 167 3.07 -21.01 4.13
C ASP A 167 2.92 -22.27 3.27
N LEU A 168 3.82 -22.51 2.32
CA LEU A 168 3.89 -23.78 1.58
C LEU A 168 4.13 -24.98 2.50
N LEU A 169 5.06 -24.86 3.46
CA LEU A 169 5.35 -25.94 4.41
C LEU A 169 4.16 -26.25 5.32
N LYS A 170 3.39 -25.23 5.72
CA LYS A 170 2.15 -25.42 6.50
C LYS A 170 1.11 -26.22 5.70
N GLU A 171 0.90 -25.87 4.44
CA GLU A 171 -0.04 -26.59 3.57
C GLU A 171 0.42 -28.03 3.29
N GLN A 172 1.71 -28.25 3.05
CA GLN A 172 2.26 -29.61 2.92
C GLN A 172 2.05 -30.45 4.18
N LYS A 173 2.34 -29.89 5.36
CA LYS A 173 2.10 -30.57 6.64
C LYS A 173 0.62 -30.94 6.79
N LYS A 174 -0.30 -30.03 6.47
CA LYS A 174 -1.75 -30.27 6.52
C LYS A 174 -2.15 -31.42 5.57
N GLY A 175 -1.65 -31.41 4.34
CA GLY A 175 -1.91 -32.48 3.37
C GLY A 175 -1.36 -33.84 3.82
N PHE A 176 -0.17 -33.89 4.41
CA PHE A 176 0.39 -35.13 4.95
C PHE A 176 -0.39 -35.65 6.16
N LEU A 177 -0.75 -34.78 7.10
CA LEU A 177 -1.57 -35.18 8.26
C LEU A 177 -2.94 -35.73 7.82
N GLN A 178 -3.58 -35.13 6.82
CA GLN A 178 -4.82 -35.67 6.25
C GLN A 178 -4.62 -37.09 5.69
N LYS A 179 -3.49 -37.37 5.04
CA LYS A 179 -3.19 -38.71 4.50
C LYS A 179 -2.79 -39.74 5.56
N MET A 180 -2.33 -39.31 6.74
CA MET A 180 -1.89 -40.21 7.81
C MET A 180 -3.04 -40.79 8.63
N PHE A 181 -4.20 -40.14 8.64
CA PHE A 181 -5.37 -40.53 9.44
C PHE A 181 -6.57 -40.93 8.57
N VAL A 182 -6.29 -41.38 7.33
CA VAL A 182 -7.25 -41.98 6.39
C VAL A 182 -6.85 -43.41 6.12
#